data_AF-A0A258YQ99-F1
#
_entry.id   AF-A0A258YQ99-F1
#
_cell.length_a   1.000
_cell.length_b   1.000
_cell.length_c   1.000
_cell.angle_alpha   90.00
_cell.angle_beta   90.00
_cell.angle_gamma   90.00
#
_symmetry.space_group_name_H-M   'P 1'
#
loop_
_entity.id
_entity.type
_entity.pdbx_description
1 polymer ?
#
loop_
_entity_poly.entity_id
_entity_poly.type
_entity_poly.pdbx_seq_one_letter_code
_entity_poly.pdbx_strand_id
1 'polypeptide(L)'
;MSEPQKTLLLVDGSSYLYRAFHALPDLRNAAGEPTNAIKGVLSMLRRLQKDYAADYIACVFDAKGKTFRDELYPAYKEHRPSMPDDLRCQIEPLHELIRAEGWPLVVIDGVEADDVIGTLVVEAARHNVRSIVSTGDKDMAQLVNDHVTLVNTMSEETLDIPGVNAKFGVPPERIVDYLTLIGDTVDNVPGVAKVGPKTAVKWLAEFGTLDNLVAHADAVKGVVGENLRAALDWLPQARVLITIKTDVALPFALDALTLQARDTAAQRALFERFGFRAWLRELDAAATDLPAVPEQDTSGDHRARYDTLLTDAQLDDWITRLTAAPAYALDTETTGLDPMQAELVGLSFAITPGDAAYLPLGHSYAGAPAQLDRAAALAKLKSLLENPAPRIIGQNLKFDRHIFANAGIALGGAIDDTLLQSYVIEAHQSHELGNLAMRHLGLATISYDDVTGKGAARIGFEQVAIERASEYAAEDADVTLRVRDALAPQIAASGQLEYVYRQIELPVAAILFRMERTGVLLDRNLLAIQSGELGRKMLELEQRAYQEAGQPFNLGSPKQIGDILFTQKGLPVVKKTPGGAPSTDEETLEQLALDHPIARAILDYRGMAKLKSTYTDKLPQMIHPATGRVHTS
;
A
#
# COMPACT_ATOMS: atom_id res chain seq x y z
N MET A 1 36.90 15.85 7.23
CA MET A 1 35.51 15.41 7.00
C MET A 1 35.11 16.04 5.68
N SER A 2 34.86 15.26 4.63
CA SER A 2 34.34 15.82 3.38
C SER A 2 32.95 16.39 3.65
N GLU A 3 32.64 17.57 3.13
CA GLU A 3 31.27 18.10 3.18
C GLU A 3 30.28 17.09 2.60
N PRO A 4 29.06 16.98 3.17
CA PRO A 4 28.02 16.13 2.60
C PRO A 4 27.72 16.55 1.16
N GLN A 5 27.70 15.59 0.23
CA GLN A 5 27.45 15.85 -1.18
C GLN A 5 26.00 16.30 -1.37
N LYS A 6 25.79 17.48 -1.97
CA LYS A 6 24.45 17.99 -2.28
C LYS A 6 23.72 17.11 -3.28
N THR A 7 22.39 17.13 -3.22
CA THR A 7 21.51 16.33 -4.09
C THR A 7 20.54 17.19 -4.91
N LEU A 8 20.45 16.90 -6.21
CA LEU A 8 19.45 17.42 -7.16
C LEU A 8 18.40 16.34 -7.43
N LEU A 9 17.13 16.65 -7.19
CA LEU A 9 15.98 15.80 -7.50
C LEU A 9 15.23 16.35 -8.71
N LEU A 10 15.23 15.60 -9.81
CA LEU A 10 14.51 15.96 -11.04
C LEU A 10 13.30 15.05 -11.21
N VAL A 11 12.18 15.63 -11.60
CA VAL A 11 10.97 14.90 -11.96
C VAL A 11 10.67 15.09 -13.42
N ASP A 12 10.50 13.98 -14.12
CA ASP A 12 9.94 13.93 -15.46
C ASP A 12 8.41 14.08 -15.37
N GLY A 13 7.98 15.34 -15.41
CA GLY A 13 6.59 15.77 -15.24
C GLY A 13 5.69 15.27 -16.37
N SER A 14 6.19 15.26 -17.61
CA SER A 14 5.47 14.72 -18.77
C SER A 14 5.14 13.23 -18.58
N SER A 15 6.12 12.44 -18.14
CA SER A 15 5.90 11.01 -17.90
C SER A 15 5.00 10.77 -16.70
N TYR A 16 5.13 11.56 -15.63
CA TYR A 16 4.23 11.54 -14.47
C TYR A 16 2.78 11.83 -14.85
N LEU A 17 2.55 12.82 -15.73
CA LEU A 17 1.23 13.23 -16.18
C LEU A 17 0.48 12.07 -16.87
N TYR A 18 1.10 11.41 -17.85
CA TYR A 18 0.49 10.27 -18.54
C TYR A 18 0.25 9.09 -17.59
N ARG A 19 1.18 8.82 -16.67
CA ARG A 19 1.01 7.75 -15.67
C ARG A 19 -0.16 8.00 -14.75
N ALA A 20 -0.24 9.20 -14.18
CA ALA A 20 -1.32 9.58 -13.28
C ALA A 20 -2.69 9.44 -13.97
N PHE A 21 -2.78 9.84 -15.24
CA PHE A 21 -4.00 9.75 -16.02
C PHE A 21 -4.49 8.32 -16.25
N HIS A 22 -3.57 7.38 -16.52
CA HIS A 22 -3.93 5.98 -16.77
C HIS A 22 -4.03 5.11 -15.51
N ALA A 23 -3.32 5.47 -14.44
CA ALA A 23 -3.31 4.69 -13.20
C ALA A 23 -4.53 4.96 -12.31
N LEU A 24 -5.05 6.19 -12.33
CA LEU A 24 -6.20 6.58 -11.52
C LEU A 24 -7.51 6.47 -12.33
N PRO A 25 -8.64 6.11 -11.67
CA PRO A 25 -9.94 6.09 -12.32
C PRO A 25 -10.33 7.50 -12.82
N ASP A 26 -11.35 7.59 -13.67
CA ASP A 26 -11.90 8.89 -14.09
C ASP A 26 -12.48 9.63 -12.87
N LEU A 27 -11.76 10.65 -12.40
CA LEU A 27 -12.15 11.51 -11.29
C LEU A 27 -12.53 12.87 -11.85
N ARG A 28 -13.73 13.35 -11.53
CA ARG A 28 -14.22 14.66 -12.00
C ARG A 28 -14.69 15.54 -10.85
N ASN A 29 -14.53 16.84 -11.00
CA ASN A 29 -15.08 17.81 -10.05
C ASN A 29 -16.59 18.04 -10.27
N ALA A 30 -17.19 18.92 -9.47
CA ALA A 30 -18.62 19.24 -9.55
C ALA A 30 -19.04 19.89 -10.90
N ALA A 31 -18.11 20.51 -11.61
CA ALA A 31 -18.33 21.08 -12.94
C ALA A 31 -18.10 20.07 -14.08
N GLY A 32 -17.73 18.82 -13.77
CA GLY A 32 -17.43 17.77 -14.75
C GLY A 32 -16.01 17.81 -15.33
N GLU A 33 -15.14 18.71 -14.84
CA GLU A 33 -13.73 18.78 -15.24
C GLU A 33 -12.98 17.55 -14.71
N PRO A 34 -12.16 16.87 -15.53
CA PRO A 34 -11.33 15.76 -15.07
C PRO A 34 -10.19 16.24 -14.15
N THR A 35 -9.87 15.44 -13.14
CA THR A 35 -8.96 15.79 -12.03
C THR A 35 -7.99 14.68 -11.65
N ASN A 36 -8.11 13.51 -12.28
CA ASN A 36 -7.31 12.32 -11.97
C ASN A 36 -5.81 12.55 -12.17
N ALA A 37 -5.41 13.16 -13.28
CA ALA A 37 -4.00 13.42 -13.57
C ALA A 37 -3.41 14.43 -12.58
N ILE A 38 -4.15 15.52 -12.28
CA ILE A 38 -3.73 16.54 -11.30
C ILE A 38 -3.50 15.88 -9.93
N LYS A 39 -4.48 15.12 -9.45
CA LYS A 39 -4.42 14.46 -8.15
C LYS A 39 -3.25 13.47 -8.08
N GLY A 40 -3.05 12.67 -9.13
CA GLY A 40 -1.99 11.69 -9.18
C GLY A 40 -0.60 12.34 -9.16
N VAL A 41 -0.35 13.33 -10.02
CA VAL A 41 0.97 14.00 -10.08
C VAL A 41 1.31 14.66 -8.75
N LEU A 42 0.39 15.43 -8.17
CA LEU A 42 0.63 16.08 -6.87
C LEU A 42 0.91 15.07 -5.75
N SER A 43 0.18 13.94 -5.72
CA SER A 43 0.42 12.89 -4.72
C SER A 43 1.82 12.28 -4.89
N MET A 44 2.25 12.03 -6.12
CA MET A 44 3.58 11.50 -6.41
C MET A 44 4.69 12.50 -6.06
N LEU A 45 4.52 13.79 -6.36
CA LEU A 45 5.47 14.83 -5.98
C LEU A 45 5.62 14.96 -4.45
N ARG A 46 4.51 14.97 -3.70
CA ARG A 46 4.53 15.02 -2.22
C ARG A 46 5.20 13.79 -1.61
N ARG A 47 4.94 12.59 -2.14
CA ARG A 47 5.64 11.36 -1.73
C ARG A 47 7.14 11.48 -1.99
N LEU A 48 7.52 11.92 -3.19
CA LEU A 48 8.92 12.02 -3.58
C LEU A 48 9.71 13.02 -2.70
N GLN A 49 9.11 14.15 -2.30
CA GLN A 49 9.73 15.07 -1.33
C GLN A 49 9.96 14.44 0.04
N LYS A 50 9.07 13.55 0.47
CA LYS A 50 9.20 12.84 1.75
C LYS A 50 10.29 11.77 1.68
N ASP A 51 10.37 11.06 0.56
CA ASP A 51 11.27 9.93 0.36
C ASP A 51 12.72 10.38 0.09
N TYR A 52 12.92 11.58 -0.47
CA TYR A 52 14.25 12.10 -0.84
C TYR A 52 14.48 13.53 -0.33
N ALA A 53 15.38 13.69 0.63
CA ALA A 53 15.92 14.99 0.99
C ALA A 53 16.85 15.50 -0.12
N ALA A 54 16.54 16.66 -0.70
CA ALA A 54 17.30 17.24 -1.80
C ALA A 54 17.52 18.74 -1.58
N ASP A 55 18.72 19.20 -1.91
CA ASP A 55 19.10 20.62 -1.86
C ASP A 55 18.52 21.39 -3.05
N TYR A 56 18.42 20.71 -4.20
CA TYR A 56 17.88 21.25 -5.43
C TYR A 56 16.74 20.35 -5.93
N ILE A 57 15.66 20.94 -6.43
CA ILE A 57 14.52 20.21 -6.97
C ILE A 57 13.97 20.91 -8.24
N ALA A 58 13.49 20.13 -9.20
CA ALA A 58 12.72 20.67 -10.32
C ALA A 58 11.75 19.64 -10.91
N CYS A 59 10.62 20.13 -11.42
CA CYS A 59 9.69 19.34 -12.21
C CYS A 59 9.75 19.84 -13.66
N VAL A 60 10.11 18.96 -14.59
CA VAL A 60 10.39 19.28 -15.98
C VAL A 60 9.27 18.75 -16.88
N PHE A 61 8.72 19.60 -17.74
CA PHE A 61 7.67 19.22 -18.69
C PHE A 61 8.06 19.57 -20.12
N ASP A 62 7.51 18.83 -21.07
CA ASP A 62 7.63 19.14 -22.49
C ASP A 62 6.97 20.48 -22.80
N ALA A 63 7.62 21.24 -23.68
CA ALA A 63 7.01 22.42 -24.28
C ALA A 63 5.95 22.04 -25.32
N LYS A 64 5.04 22.98 -25.60
CA LYS A 64 4.11 22.84 -26.72
C LYS A 64 4.85 23.14 -28.02
N GLY A 65 4.70 22.27 -29.01
CA GLY A 65 5.18 22.53 -30.37
C GLY A 65 6.09 21.43 -30.89
N LYS A 66 6.83 21.75 -31.94
CA LYS A 66 7.83 20.85 -32.54
C LYS A 66 9.17 21.03 -31.84
N THR A 67 9.95 19.97 -31.89
CA THR A 67 11.32 19.91 -31.36
C THR A 67 12.32 19.83 -32.51
N PHE A 68 13.61 19.91 -32.19
CA PHE A 68 14.66 19.66 -33.18
C PHE A 68 14.58 18.24 -33.80
N ARG A 69 13.99 17.26 -33.10
CA ARG A 69 13.83 15.89 -33.63
C ARG A 69 12.83 15.85 -34.80
N ASP A 70 11.76 16.66 -34.75
CA ASP A 70 10.81 16.80 -35.84
C ASP A 70 11.44 17.38 -37.11
N GLU A 71 12.41 18.28 -36.96
CA GLU A 71 13.16 18.85 -38.08
C GLU A 71 14.15 17.83 -38.69
N LEU A 72 14.79 17.03 -37.84
CA LEU A 72 15.71 15.98 -38.25
C LEU A 72 15.01 14.80 -38.91
N TYR A 73 13.83 14.43 -38.43
CA TYR A 73 13.07 13.29 -38.95
C TYR A 73 11.57 13.59 -38.95
N PRO A 74 10.99 13.98 -40.10
CA PRO A 74 9.59 14.40 -40.17
C PRO A 74 8.56 13.33 -39.75
N ALA A 75 8.90 12.05 -39.76
CA ALA A 75 8.03 10.96 -39.30
C ALA A 75 8.18 10.65 -37.81
N TYR A 76 9.00 11.40 -37.07
CA TYR A 76 9.16 11.26 -35.62
C TYR A 76 7.82 11.49 -34.91
N LYS A 77 7.44 10.56 -34.03
CA LYS A 77 6.14 10.56 -33.30
C LYS A 77 4.90 10.71 -34.20
N GLU A 78 4.99 10.51 -35.52
CA GLU A 78 3.88 10.73 -36.48
C GLU A 78 2.65 9.85 -36.19
N HIS A 79 2.88 8.63 -35.73
CA HIS A 79 1.81 7.68 -35.38
C HIS A 79 1.34 7.79 -33.92
N ARG A 80 1.89 8.75 -33.15
CA ARG A 80 1.51 8.92 -31.75
C ARG A 80 0.09 9.51 -31.69
N PRO A 81 -0.85 8.87 -30.97
CA PRO A 81 -2.18 9.43 -30.82
C PRO A 81 -2.10 10.79 -30.15
N SER A 82 -2.93 11.73 -30.61
CA SER A 82 -3.04 13.04 -29.97
C SER A 82 -3.41 12.89 -28.51
N MET A 83 -2.83 13.72 -27.65
CA MET A 83 -3.15 13.73 -26.23
C MET A 83 -4.68 13.83 -26.01
N PRO A 84 -5.27 12.94 -25.19
CA PRO A 84 -6.70 12.98 -24.87
C PRO A 84 -7.11 14.36 -24.35
N ASP A 85 -8.27 14.85 -24.77
CA ASP A 85 -8.74 16.19 -24.36
C ASP A 85 -8.92 16.30 -22.84
N ASP A 86 -9.36 15.22 -22.20
CA ASP A 86 -9.47 15.11 -20.73
C ASP A 86 -8.11 15.22 -20.03
N LEU A 87 -7.02 14.80 -20.67
CA LEU A 87 -5.67 14.98 -20.13
C LEU A 87 -5.15 16.38 -20.42
N ARG A 88 -5.38 16.87 -21.63
CA ARG A 88 -4.90 18.17 -22.11
C ARG A 88 -5.42 19.33 -21.27
N CYS A 89 -6.69 19.30 -20.86
CA CYS A 89 -7.28 20.36 -20.04
C CYS A 89 -6.74 20.39 -18.59
N GLN A 90 -6.06 19.34 -18.14
CA GLN A 90 -5.47 19.25 -16.80
C GLN A 90 -4.04 19.82 -16.71
N ILE A 91 -3.35 20.04 -17.83
CA ILE A 91 -1.92 20.46 -17.84
C ILE A 91 -1.71 21.83 -17.20
N GLU A 92 -2.44 22.83 -17.69
CA GLU A 92 -2.25 24.20 -17.23
C GLU A 92 -2.60 24.38 -15.74
N PRO A 93 -3.75 23.85 -15.24
CA PRO A 93 -4.01 23.85 -13.81
C PRO A 93 -3.01 23.06 -12.97
N LEU A 94 -2.47 21.95 -13.51
CA LEU A 94 -1.41 21.21 -12.84
C LEU A 94 -0.14 22.04 -12.73
N HIS A 95 0.27 22.74 -13.79
CA HIS A 95 1.43 23.62 -13.77
C HIS A 95 1.29 24.75 -12.73
N GLU A 96 0.10 25.33 -12.60
CA GLU A 96 -0.22 26.29 -11.55
C GLU A 96 -0.06 25.68 -10.16
N LEU A 97 -0.62 24.48 -9.94
CA LEU A 97 -0.55 23.77 -8.66
C LEU A 97 0.88 23.36 -8.29
N ILE A 98 1.70 22.91 -9.25
CA ILE A 98 3.11 22.56 -9.02
C ILE A 98 3.89 23.79 -8.54
N ARG A 99 3.70 24.95 -9.18
CA ARG A 99 4.32 26.20 -8.73
C ARG A 99 3.80 26.62 -7.35
N ALA A 100 2.50 26.46 -7.10
CA ALA A 100 1.90 26.79 -5.80
C ALA A 100 2.39 25.87 -4.65
N GLU A 101 2.76 24.62 -4.96
CA GLU A 101 3.44 23.70 -4.03
C GLU A 101 4.93 24.06 -3.80
N GLY A 102 5.44 25.10 -4.47
CA GLY A 102 6.81 25.60 -4.32
C GLY A 102 7.82 24.93 -5.26
N TRP A 103 7.40 24.03 -6.14
CA TRP A 103 8.31 23.39 -7.09
C TRP A 103 8.73 24.34 -8.21
N PRO A 104 10.03 24.47 -8.51
CA PRO A 104 10.49 25.03 -9.76
C PRO A 104 9.97 24.20 -10.95
N LEU A 105 9.09 24.79 -11.74
CA LEU A 105 8.55 24.19 -12.97
C LEU A 105 9.38 24.66 -14.17
N VAL A 106 10.00 23.71 -14.88
CA VAL A 106 10.86 24.00 -16.02
C VAL A 106 10.20 23.49 -17.31
N VAL A 107 10.07 24.40 -18.28
CA VAL A 107 9.56 24.12 -19.63
C VAL A 107 10.43 24.91 -20.61
N ILE A 108 11.10 24.23 -21.54
CA ILE A 108 12.01 24.85 -22.51
C ILE A 108 11.54 24.52 -23.93
N ASP A 109 11.32 25.54 -24.75
CA ASP A 109 10.83 25.39 -26.12
C ASP A 109 11.89 24.75 -27.05
N GLY A 110 11.42 23.98 -28.04
CA GLY A 110 12.26 23.41 -29.11
C GLY A 110 13.03 22.14 -28.73
N VAL A 111 12.90 21.67 -27.48
CA VAL A 111 13.50 20.43 -26.97
C VAL A 111 12.49 19.66 -26.12
N GLU A 112 12.81 18.42 -25.77
CA GLU A 112 11.97 17.58 -24.91
C GLU A 112 12.40 17.72 -23.44
N ALA A 113 11.51 17.38 -22.50
CA ALA A 113 11.80 17.37 -21.07
C ALA A 113 13.06 16.55 -20.76
N ASP A 114 13.25 15.47 -21.51
CA ASP A 114 14.38 14.56 -21.44
C ASP A 114 15.73 15.25 -21.67
N ASP A 115 15.79 16.15 -22.65
CA ASP A 115 16.98 16.93 -22.99
C ASP A 115 17.31 17.98 -21.92
N VAL A 116 16.27 18.57 -21.34
CA VAL A 116 16.41 19.51 -20.22
C VAL A 116 16.93 18.77 -18.99
N ILE A 117 16.38 17.60 -18.66
CA ILE A 117 16.85 16.75 -17.57
C ILE A 117 18.32 16.32 -17.82
N GLY A 118 18.63 15.85 -19.04
CA GLY A 118 19.99 15.48 -19.44
C GLY A 118 21.00 16.61 -19.25
N THR A 119 20.62 17.83 -19.62
CA THR A 119 21.45 19.02 -19.42
C THR A 119 21.63 19.35 -17.94
N LEU A 120 20.57 19.27 -17.14
CA LEU A 120 20.60 19.57 -15.71
C LEU A 120 21.47 18.59 -14.91
N VAL A 121 21.42 17.28 -15.22
CA VAL A 121 22.26 16.30 -14.52
C VAL A 121 23.74 16.47 -14.88
N VAL A 122 24.06 16.84 -16.12
CA VAL A 122 25.44 17.15 -16.54
C VAL A 122 25.94 18.40 -15.82
N GLU A 123 25.12 19.44 -15.74
CA GLU A 123 25.48 20.66 -15.01
C GLU A 123 25.66 20.38 -13.52
N ALA A 124 24.75 19.65 -12.88
CA ALA A 124 24.86 19.22 -11.49
C ALA A 124 26.16 18.45 -11.22
N ALA A 125 26.53 17.50 -12.10
CA ALA A 125 27.77 16.75 -11.98
C ALA A 125 29.01 17.66 -12.03
N ARG A 126 29.02 18.71 -12.86
CA ARG A 126 30.11 19.71 -12.90
C ARG A 126 30.26 20.47 -11.59
N HIS A 127 29.17 20.65 -10.84
CA HIS A 127 29.16 21.26 -9.50
C HIS A 127 29.27 20.25 -8.37
N ASN A 128 29.64 18.99 -8.67
CA ASN A 128 29.76 17.89 -7.71
C ASN A 128 28.45 17.59 -6.94
N VAL A 129 27.30 17.84 -7.56
CA VAL A 129 25.95 17.56 -7.03
C VAL A 129 25.48 16.21 -7.58
N ARG A 130 25.04 15.31 -6.69
CA ARG A 130 24.45 14.02 -7.08
C ARG A 130 23.03 14.26 -7.60
N SER A 131 22.65 13.59 -8.68
CA SER A 131 21.31 13.69 -9.26
C SER A 131 20.48 12.42 -9.05
N ILE A 132 19.24 12.60 -8.64
CA ILE A 132 18.20 11.57 -8.61
C ILE A 132 17.13 12.01 -9.60
N VAL A 133 16.90 11.21 -10.64
CA VAL A 133 15.89 11.49 -11.67
C VAL A 133 14.72 10.55 -11.46
N SER A 134 13.56 11.08 -11.09
CA SER A 134 12.34 10.31 -11.04
C SER A 134 11.65 10.27 -12.38
N THR A 135 11.72 9.10 -12.99
CA THR A 135 11.15 8.80 -14.30
C THR A 135 10.92 7.29 -14.37
N GLY A 136 10.46 6.84 -15.51
CA GLY A 136 10.40 5.43 -15.90
C GLY A 136 10.39 5.33 -17.42
N ASP A 137 10.77 6.42 -18.09
CA ASP A 137 11.26 6.33 -19.44
C ASP A 137 12.57 5.53 -19.41
N LYS A 138 12.67 4.56 -20.30
CA LYS A 138 13.85 3.71 -20.44
C LYS A 138 15.01 4.49 -21.06
N ASP A 139 14.73 5.54 -21.83
CA ASP A 139 15.74 6.27 -22.60
C ASP A 139 16.66 7.07 -21.66
N MET A 140 16.13 7.45 -20.49
CA MET A 140 16.87 8.06 -19.38
C MET A 140 18.02 7.21 -18.85
N ALA A 141 18.01 5.89 -19.09
CA ALA A 141 19.08 5.00 -18.64
C ALA A 141 20.45 5.37 -19.24
N GLN A 142 20.49 6.11 -20.35
CA GLN A 142 21.74 6.62 -20.93
C GLN A 142 22.43 7.71 -20.08
N LEU A 143 21.70 8.34 -19.16
CA LEU A 143 22.24 9.39 -18.28
C LEU A 143 22.89 8.82 -17.00
N VAL A 144 22.66 7.55 -16.69
CA VAL A 144 23.13 6.91 -15.45
C VAL A 144 24.65 6.84 -15.43
N ASN A 145 25.24 7.27 -14.31
CA ASN A 145 26.67 7.19 -14.04
C ASN A 145 26.89 7.28 -12.51
N ASP A 146 28.14 7.46 -12.07
CA ASP A 146 28.46 7.55 -10.63
C ASP A 146 27.74 8.69 -9.88
N HIS A 147 27.29 9.72 -10.61
CA HIS A 147 26.59 10.88 -10.07
C HIS A 147 25.07 10.86 -10.32
N VAL A 148 24.55 9.97 -11.17
CA VAL A 148 23.14 9.99 -11.61
C VAL A 148 22.48 8.65 -11.34
N THR A 149 21.38 8.68 -10.57
CA THR A 149 20.54 7.52 -10.29
C THR A 149 19.12 7.77 -10.80
N LEU A 150 18.49 6.79 -11.44
CA LEU A 150 17.06 6.88 -11.77
C LEU A 150 16.21 6.15 -10.74
N VAL A 151 15.04 6.70 -10.43
CA VAL A 151 14.08 6.09 -9.50
C VAL A 151 12.68 6.06 -10.10
N ASN A 152 12.06 4.88 -10.08
CA ASN A 152 10.66 4.70 -10.45
C ASN A 152 9.83 4.46 -9.19
N THR A 153 9.07 5.47 -8.77
CA THR A 153 8.27 5.48 -7.54
C THR A 153 7.07 4.50 -7.55
N MET A 154 6.71 3.96 -8.72
CA MET A 154 5.59 3.01 -8.85
C MET A 154 6.04 1.55 -8.70
N SER A 155 7.18 1.20 -9.30
CA SER A 155 7.75 -0.15 -9.20
C SER A 155 8.79 -0.28 -8.10
N GLU A 156 9.07 0.81 -7.38
CA GLU A 156 10.12 0.94 -6.37
C GLU A 156 11.50 0.51 -6.91
N GLU A 157 11.69 0.69 -8.23
CA GLU A 157 12.92 0.31 -8.92
C GLU A 157 13.90 1.48 -8.88
N THR A 158 15.16 1.16 -8.54
CA THR A 158 16.28 2.10 -8.60
C THR A 158 17.27 1.61 -9.65
N LEU A 159 17.64 2.48 -10.59
CA LEU A 159 18.61 2.17 -11.64
C LEU A 159 19.87 3.02 -11.43
N ASP A 160 20.85 2.40 -10.79
CA ASP A 160 22.26 2.77 -10.82
C ASP A 160 22.99 1.96 -11.91
N ILE A 161 24.32 2.08 -12.02
CA ILE A 161 25.11 1.35 -13.04
C ILE A 161 24.85 -0.17 -12.99
N PRO A 162 24.91 -0.85 -11.82
CA PRO A 162 24.49 -2.25 -11.70
C PRO A 162 23.05 -2.51 -12.13
N GLY A 163 22.10 -1.66 -11.73
CA GLY A 163 20.68 -1.79 -12.06
C GLY A 163 20.42 -1.71 -13.57
N VAL A 164 21.05 -0.76 -14.27
CA VAL A 164 20.98 -0.64 -15.73
C VAL A 164 21.54 -1.89 -16.41
N ASN A 165 22.70 -2.36 -15.98
CA ASN A 165 23.31 -3.59 -16.49
C ASN A 165 22.40 -4.81 -16.32
N ALA A 166 21.79 -4.97 -15.14
CA ALA A 166 20.89 -6.08 -14.87
C ALA A 166 19.62 -6.03 -15.72
N LYS A 167 19.06 -4.83 -15.93
CA LYS A 167 17.80 -4.63 -16.66
C LYS A 167 17.95 -4.75 -18.16
N PHE A 168 18.97 -4.12 -18.74
CA PHE A 168 19.13 -4.02 -20.20
C PHE A 168 20.19 -4.97 -20.76
N GLY A 169 21.05 -5.56 -19.91
CA GLY A 169 22.16 -6.41 -20.34
C GLY A 169 23.35 -5.64 -20.93
N VAL A 170 23.33 -4.31 -20.86
CA VAL A 170 24.40 -3.41 -21.29
C VAL A 170 24.60 -2.30 -20.26
N PRO A 171 25.82 -1.73 -20.14
CA PRO A 171 26.07 -0.64 -19.21
C PRO A 171 25.50 0.70 -19.75
N PRO A 172 25.31 1.72 -18.89
CA PRO A 172 24.72 3.00 -19.27
C PRO A 172 25.36 3.65 -20.50
N GLU A 173 26.68 3.62 -20.62
CA GLU A 173 27.42 4.19 -21.74
C GLU A 173 27.14 3.51 -23.10
N ARG A 174 26.44 2.37 -23.10
CA ARG A 174 26.00 1.63 -24.31
C ARG A 174 24.49 1.63 -24.51
N ILE A 175 23.72 2.31 -23.67
CA ILE A 175 22.26 2.36 -23.79
C ILE A 175 21.85 3.00 -25.13
N VAL A 176 22.52 4.09 -25.54
CA VAL A 176 22.25 4.74 -26.84
C VAL A 176 22.44 3.76 -28.00
N ASP A 177 23.56 3.03 -28.02
CA ASP A 177 23.85 2.03 -29.05
C ASP A 177 22.82 0.89 -29.05
N TYR A 178 22.44 0.43 -27.85
CA TYR A 178 21.43 -0.62 -27.67
C TYR A 178 20.06 -0.18 -28.20
N LEU A 179 19.59 1.00 -27.81
CA LEU A 179 18.33 1.58 -28.25
C LEU A 179 18.34 1.83 -29.77
N THR A 180 19.46 2.31 -30.33
CA THR A 180 19.63 2.52 -31.77
C THR A 180 19.46 1.24 -32.57
N LEU A 181 19.95 0.11 -32.05
CA LEU A 181 19.81 -1.19 -32.72
C LEU A 181 18.39 -1.73 -32.70
N ILE A 182 17.65 -1.55 -31.60
CA ILE A 182 16.29 -2.09 -31.46
C ILE A 182 15.21 -1.13 -32.01
N GLY A 183 15.51 0.16 -32.05
CA GLY A 183 14.57 1.23 -32.37
C GLY A 183 13.61 1.58 -31.24
N ASP A 184 12.83 2.62 -31.46
CA ASP A 184 11.72 3.02 -30.61
C ASP A 184 10.42 3.08 -31.41
N THR A 185 9.51 2.16 -31.13
CA THR A 185 8.21 2.11 -31.81
C THR A 185 7.24 3.19 -31.34
N VAL A 186 7.36 3.68 -30.12
CA VAL A 186 6.50 4.75 -29.57
C VAL A 186 6.82 6.07 -30.27
N ASP A 187 8.10 6.32 -30.51
CA ASP A 187 8.61 7.52 -31.15
C ASP A 187 8.76 7.41 -32.66
N ASN A 188 8.39 6.25 -33.22
CA ASN A 188 8.54 5.92 -34.62
C ASN A 188 9.99 6.05 -35.14
N VAL A 189 10.97 5.65 -34.33
CA VAL A 189 12.39 5.57 -34.72
C VAL A 189 12.73 4.12 -35.08
N PRO A 190 12.86 3.75 -36.37
CA PRO A 190 13.19 2.38 -36.73
C PRO A 190 14.56 1.93 -36.18
N GLY A 191 14.64 0.68 -35.73
CA GLY A 191 15.91 0.00 -35.48
C GLY A 191 16.31 -0.88 -36.65
N VAL A 192 17.20 -1.84 -36.38
CA VAL A 192 17.52 -2.89 -37.36
C VAL A 192 16.36 -3.90 -37.41
N ALA A 193 15.85 -4.17 -38.62
CA ALA A 193 14.71 -5.08 -38.79
C ALA A 193 14.98 -6.45 -38.15
N LYS A 194 14.01 -6.96 -37.38
CA LYS A 194 14.07 -8.24 -36.65
C LYS A 194 15.20 -8.33 -35.60
N VAL A 195 15.80 -7.22 -35.20
CA VAL A 195 16.76 -7.16 -34.08
C VAL A 195 16.02 -6.69 -32.84
N GLY A 196 15.89 -7.59 -31.86
CA GLY A 196 15.35 -7.27 -30.54
C GLY A 196 16.42 -7.23 -29.46
N PRO A 197 16.02 -7.00 -28.18
CA PRO A 197 16.91 -6.81 -27.03
C PRO A 197 18.06 -7.82 -26.94
N LYS A 198 17.76 -9.12 -27.04
CA LYS A 198 18.76 -10.20 -26.91
C LYS A 198 19.84 -10.15 -28.00
N THR A 199 19.47 -9.75 -29.21
CA THR A 199 20.42 -9.69 -30.34
C THR A 199 21.30 -8.45 -30.22
N ALA A 200 20.72 -7.31 -29.84
CA ALA A 200 21.47 -6.08 -29.58
C ALA A 200 22.50 -6.28 -28.45
N VAL A 201 22.11 -6.88 -27.32
CA VAL A 201 23.03 -7.22 -26.22
C VAL A 201 24.17 -8.11 -26.70
N LYS A 202 23.86 -9.16 -27.47
CA LYS A 202 24.88 -10.06 -28.02
C LYS A 202 25.89 -9.31 -28.89
N TRP A 203 25.42 -8.46 -29.81
CA TRP A 203 26.29 -7.70 -30.68
C TRP A 203 27.15 -6.68 -29.91
N LEU A 204 26.58 -5.99 -28.93
CA LEU A 204 27.35 -5.03 -28.13
C LEU A 204 28.32 -5.70 -27.15
N ALA A 205 28.04 -6.93 -26.74
CA ALA A 205 29.00 -7.75 -26.00
C ALA A 205 30.19 -8.19 -26.89
N GLU A 206 29.93 -8.52 -28.16
CA GLU A 206 30.94 -9.02 -29.11
C GLU A 206 31.79 -7.90 -29.73
N PHE A 207 31.16 -6.82 -30.18
CA PHE A 207 31.82 -5.73 -30.91
C PHE A 207 32.12 -4.49 -30.03
N GLY A 208 31.58 -4.44 -28.82
CA GLY A 208 31.80 -3.36 -27.85
C GLY A 208 30.95 -2.12 -28.10
N THR A 209 31.03 -1.53 -29.30
CA THR A 209 30.28 -0.33 -29.71
C THR A 209 29.53 -0.56 -31.01
N LEU A 210 28.50 0.24 -31.26
CA LEU A 210 27.79 0.22 -32.54
C LEU A 210 28.70 0.66 -33.71
N ASP A 211 29.67 1.55 -33.49
CA ASP A 211 30.62 1.94 -34.54
C ASP A 211 31.49 0.74 -34.97
N ASN A 212 31.96 -0.05 -34.00
CA ASN A 212 32.71 -1.27 -34.29
C ASN A 212 31.84 -2.31 -35.00
N LEU A 213 30.58 -2.45 -34.59
CA LEU A 213 29.63 -3.35 -35.25
C LEU A 213 29.39 -2.92 -36.71
N VAL A 214 29.22 -1.63 -36.97
CA VAL A 214 29.05 -1.06 -38.32
C VAL A 214 30.29 -1.29 -39.17
N ALA A 215 31.49 -1.04 -38.63
CA ALA A 215 32.75 -1.27 -39.32
C ALA A 215 32.99 -2.75 -39.68
N HIS A 216 32.39 -3.67 -38.92
CA HIS A 216 32.49 -5.12 -39.12
C HIS A 216 31.17 -5.75 -39.56
N ALA A 217 30.26 -4.97 -40.17
CA ALA A 217 28.93 -5.45 -40.54
C ALA A 217 28.96 -6.68 -41.47
N ASP A 218 30.00 -6.82 -42.30
CA ASP A 218 30.21 -7.97 -43.19
C ASP A 218 30.52 -9.28 -42.44
N ALA A 219 31.04 -9.21 -41.21
CA ALA A 219 31.29 -10.39 -40.38
C ALA A 219 29.99 -10.98 -39.79
N VAL A 220 28.92 -10.18 -39.72
CA VAL A 220 27.61 -10.61 -39.21
C VAL A 220 26.86 -11.38 -40.30
N LYS A 221 26.71 -12.70 -40.10
CA LYS A 221 26.10 -13.63 -41.06
C LYS A 221 24.60 -13.84 -40.83
N GLY A 222 23.93 -14.34 -41.86
CA GLY A 222 22.50 -14.70 -41.84
C GLY A 222 21.57 -13.50 -42.01
N VAL A 223 20.26 -13.76 -41.91
CA VAL A 223 19.18 -12.78 -42.17
C VAL A 223 19.30 -11.52 -41.31
N VAL A 224 19.72 -11.66 -40.05
CA VAL A 224 19.94 -10.51 -39.16
C VAL A 224 21.13 -9.63 -39.57
N GLY A 225 22.17 -10.23 -40.17
CA GLY A 225 23.31 -9.48 -40.73
C GLY A 225 22.96 -8.77 -42.04
N GLU A 226 22.10 -9.38 -42.86
CA GLU A 226 21.53 -8.71 -44.04
C GLU A 226 20.69 -7.49 -43.64
N ASN A 227 19.84 -7.63 -42.61
CA ASN A 227 19.06 -6.52 -42.08
C ASN A 227 19.94 -5.41 -41.48
N LEU A 228 21.05 -5.76 -40.81
CA LEU A 228 22.02 -4.78 -40.31
C LEU A 228 22.63 -3.98 -41.46
N ARG A 229 23.11 -4.66 -42.51
CA ARG A 229 23.67 -4.02 -43.71
C ARG A 229 22.66 -3.10 -44.41
N ALA A 230 21.38 -3.50 -44.45
CA ALA A 230 20.30 -2.68 -45.00
C ALA A 230 19.99 -1.42 -44.16
N ALA A 231 20.34 -1.39 -42.88
CA ALA A 231 20.07 -0.28 -41.96
C ALA A 231 21.26 0.67 -41.78
N LEU A 232 22.43 0.39 -42.37
CA LEU A 232 23.68 1.14 -42.09
C LEU A 232 23.57 2.64 -42.32
N ASP A 233 22.89 3.06 -43.39
CA ASP A 233 22.71 4.48 -43.72
C ASP A 233 21.77 5.20 -42.73
N TRP A 234 20.87 4.45 -42.08
CA TRP A 234 19.88 4.99 -41.14
C TRP A 234 20.42 5.09 -39.71
N LEU A 235 21.29 4.16 -39.29
CA LEU A 235 21.79 4.08 -37.92
C LEU A 235 22.39 5.39 -37.37
N PRO A 236 23.17 6.19 -38.14
CA PRO A 236 23.65 7.48 -37.66
C PRO A 236 22.53 8.46 -37.30
N GLN A 237 21.46 8.51 -38.11
CA GLN A 237 20.32 9.38 -37.87
C GLN A 237 19.49 8.88 -36.69
N ALA A 238 19.24 7.56 -36.61
CA ALA A 238 18.57 6.92 -35.48
C ALA A 238 19.30 7.21 -34.15
N ARG A 239 20.63 7.11 -34.15
CA ARG A 239 21.44 7.40 -32.96
C ARG A 239 21.24 8.84 -32.49
N VAL A 240 21.23 9.81 -33.39
CA VAL A 240 20.99 11.23 -33.04
C VAL A 240 19.60 11.43 -32.45
N LEU A 241 18.57 10.78 -33.01
CA LEU A 241 17.20 10.88 -32.50
C LEU A 241 17.05 10.29 -31.08
N ILE A 242 17.76 9.20 -30.80
CA ILE A 242 17.70 8.48 -29.51
C ILE A 242 18.60 9.12 -28.44
N THR A 243 19.64 9.83 -28.84
CA THR A 243 20.56 10.48 -27.91
C THR A 243 19.85 11.65 -27.23
N ILE A 244 19.87 11.66 -25.90
CA ILE A 244 19.40 12.80 -25.10
C ILE A 244 20.42 13.93 -25.24
N LYS A 245 19.93 15.11 -25.61
CA LYS A 245 20.75 16.31 -25.72
C LYS A 245 21.09 16.82 -24.32
N THR A 246 22.35 17.15 -24.07
CA THR A 246 22.85 17.54 -22.72
C THR A 246 23.47 18.94 -22.66
N ASP A 247 23.25 19.74 -23.71
CA ASP A 247 23.77 21.09 -23.90
C ASP A 247 22.64 22.08 -24.26
N VAL A 248 21.44 21.88 -23.70
CA VAL A 248 20.32 22.82 -23.86
C VAL A 248 20.67 24.15 -23.20
N ALA A 249 20.38 25.27 -23.89
CA ALA A 249 20.55 26.60 -23.31
C ALA A 249 19.48 26.85 -22.24
N LEU A 250 19.87 26.74 -20.96
CA LEU A 250 18.97 26.97 -19.82
C LEU A 250 18.98 28.45 -19.42
N PRO A 251 17.81 29.10 -19.24
CA PRO A 251 17.71 30.53 -18.90
C PRO A 251 17.93 30.82 -17.41
N PHE A 252 18.41 29.83 -16.63
CA PHE A 252 18.61 29.92 -15.19
C PHE A 252 19.80 29.07 -14.76
N ALA A 253 20.32 29.35 -13.56
CA ALA A 253 21.39 28.57 -12.93
C ALA A 253 20.82 27.47 -12.01
N LEU A 254 21.63 26.46 -11.68
CA LEU A 254 21.26 25.37 -10.78
C LEU A 254 20.74 25.87 -9.42
N ASP A 255 21.33 26.95 -8.87
CA ASP A 255 20.92 27.52 -7.59
C ASP A 255 19.49 28.10 -7.58
N ALA A 256 18.90 28.35 -8.74
CA ALA A 256 17.50 28.74 -8.84
C ALA A 256 16.53 27.57 -8.60
N LEU A 257 17.01 26.33 -8.67
CA LEU A 257 16.20 25.12 -8.53
C LEU A 257 16.08 24.70 -7.07
N THR A 258 15.62 25.59 -6.19
CA THR A 258 15.37 25.29 -4.77
C THR A 258 13.87 25.26 -4.50
N LEU A 259 13.44 24.45 -3.52
CA LEU A 259 12.04 24.42 -3.09
C LEU A 259 11.65 25.79 -2.53
N GLN A 260 10.63 26.41 -3.12
CA GLN A 260 10.12 27.71 -2.70
C GLN A 260 9.04 27.56 -1.63
N ALA A 261 8.73 28.66 -0.94
CA ALA A 261 7.58 28.70 -0.04
C ALA A 261 6.27 28.44 -0.81
N ARG A 262 5.35 27.68 -0.19
CA ARG A 262 4.05 27.38 -0.79
C ARG A 262 3.18 28.63 -0.90
N ASP A 263 2.51 28.79 -2.03
CA ASP A 263 1.46 29.79 -2.22
C ASP A 263 0.12 29.20 -1.76
N THR A 264 -0.15 29.35 -0.46
CA THR A 264 -1.36 28.78 0.17
C THR A 264 -2.66 29.39 -0.37
N ALA A 265 -2.63 30.62 -0.87
CA ALA A 265 -3.79 31.27 -1.47
C ALA A 265 -4.12 30.63 -2.84
N ALA A 266 -3.10 30.45 -3.69
CA ALA A 266 -3.27 29.76 -4.97
C ALA A 266 -3.67 28.29 -4.79
N GLN A 267 -3.04 27.58 -3.84
CA GLN A 267 -3.40 26.20 -3.50
C GLN A 267 -4.87 26.08 -3.09
N ARG A 268 -5.34 26.94 -2.18
CA ARG A 268 -6.74 26.94 -1.74
C ARG A 268 -7.70 27.13 -2.91
N ALA A 269 -7.47 28.16 -3.75
CA ALA A 269 -8.34 28.45 -4.88
C ALA A 269 -8.46 27.26 -5.85
N LEU A 270 -7.33 26.60 -6.14
CA LEU A 270 -7.29 25.44 -7.05
C LEU A 270 -7.88 24.19 -6.40
N PHE A 271 -7.61 23.93 -5.12
CA PHE A 271 -8.20 22.80 -4.39
C PHE A 271 -9.71 22.93 -4.22
N GLU A 272 -10.24 24.15 -4.03
CA GLU A 272 -11.68 24.45 -4.04
C GLU A 272 -12.29 24.16 -5.41
N ARG A 273 -11.69 24.68 -6.49
CA ARG A 273 -12.15 24.44 -7.86
C ARG A 273 -12.21 22.95 -8.21
N PHE A 274 -11.17 22.19 -7.87
CA PHE A 274 -11.09 20.78 -8.22
C PHE A 274 -11.71 19.83 -7.19
N GLY A 275 -12.23 20.37 -6.08
CA GLY A 275 -12.92 19.56 -5.06
C GLY A 275 -11.97 18.67 -4.24
N PHE A 276 -10.71 19.05 -4.08
CA PHE A 276 -9.72 18.32 -3.29
C PHE A 276 -9.88 18.57 -1.78
N ARG A 277 -11.02 18.14 -1.23
CA ARG A 277 -11.44 18.38 0.16
C ARG A 277 -10.43 17.90 1.21
N ALA A 278 -9.67 16.85 0.95
CA ALA A 278 -8.63 16.38 1.86
C ALA A 278 -7.50 17.41 1.99
N TRP A 279 -6.99 17.90 0.86
CA TRP A 279 -5.92 18.91 0.83
C TRP A 279 -6.40 20.29 1.28
N LEU A 280 -7.68 20.63 1.08
CA LEU A 280 -8.26 21.81 1.71
C LEU A 280 -8.26 21.70 3.23
N ARG A 281 -8.69 20.56 3.78
CA ARG A 281 -8.63 20.33 5.23
C ARG A 281 -7.22 20.36 5.77
N GLU A 282 -6.23 19.84 5.05
CA GLU A 282 -4.81 19.97 5.42
C GLU A 282 -4.36 21.43 5.44
N LEU A 283 -4.75 22.22 4.43
CA LEU A 283 -4.42 23.63 4.33
C LEU A 283 -5.14 24.47 5.41
N ASP A 284 -6.39 24.11 5.74
CA ASP A 284 -7.16 24.68 6.84
C ASP A 284 -6.55 24.33 8.19
N ALA A 285 -6.19 23.07 8.42
CA ALA A 285 -5.51 22.62 9.63
C ALA A 285 -4.13 23.26 9.81
N ALA A 286 -3.47 23.66 8.71
CA ALA A 286 -2.23 24.44 8.77
C ALA A 286 -2.47 25.95 9.01
N ALA A 287 -3.68 26.47 8.73
CA ALA A 287 -4.03 27.89 8.81
C ALA A 287 -4.78 28.26 10.11
N THR A 288 -5.54 27.34 10.67
CA THR A 288 -6.07 27.41 12.03
C THR A 288 -5.09 26.70 12.95
N ASP A 289 -4.72 27.28 14.08
CA ASP A 289 -4.05 26.58 15.22
C ASP A 289 -4.94 25.45 15.82
N LEU A 290 -5.76 24.78 15.02
CA LEU A 290 -6.18 23.41 15.30
C LEU A 290 -4.92 22.55 15.27
N PRO A 291 -4.81 21.51 16.11
CA PRO A 291 -3.56 20.80 16.28
C PRO A 291 -3.06 20.37 14.91
N ALA A 292 -1.86 20.84 14.54
CA ALA A 292 -1.10 20.25 13.46
C ALA A 292 -1.17 18.73 13.62
N VAL A 293 -1.12 17.98 12.51
CA VAL A 293 -0.72 16.56 12.58
C VAL A 293 0.49 16.55 13.50
N PRO A 294 0.40 15.93 14.69
CA PRO A 294 1.41 16.19 15.70
C PRO A 294 2.74 15.76 15.10
N GLU A 295 3.76 16.59 15.30
CA GLU A 295 5.13 16.24 14.92
C GLU A 295 5.36 14.82 15.43
N GLN A 296 5.72 13.89 14.53
CA GLN A 296 5.69 12.47 14.84
C GLN A 296 6.59 12.20 16.04
N ASP A 297 5.99 11.95 17.20
CA ASP A 297 6.73 11.63 18.39
C ASP A 297 7.07 10.14 18.35
N THR A 298 8.29 9.87 17.90
CA THR A 298 8.88 8.53 17.92
C THR A 298 9.84 8.34 19.10
N SER A 299 9.94 9.31 20.02
CA SER A 299 10.85 9.23 21.17
C SER A 299 10.45 8.11 22.13
N GLY A 300 9.15 7.86 22.26
CA GLY A 300 8.59 6.99 23.27
C GLY A 300 8.47 7.62 24.65
N ASP A 301 8.65 8.93 24.77
CA ASP A 301 8.61 9.64 26.05
C ASP A 301 7.24 9.52 26.74
N HIS A 302 6.15 9.29 25.98
CA HIS A 302 4.83 9.04 26.56
C HIS A 302 4.77 7.75 27.39
N ARG A 303 5.72 6.83 27.22
CA ARG A 303 5.84 5.54 27.94
C ARG A 303 6.65 5.64 29.23
N ALA A 304 7.09 6.83 29.65
CA ALA A 304 8.06 6.98 30.72
C ALA A 304 7.61 6.56 32.14
N ARG A 305 6.31 6.26 32.36
CA ARG A 305 5.73 6.04 33.70
C ARG A 305 4.67 4.94 33.74
N TYR A 306 4.96 3.77 33.17
CA TYR A 306 4.06 2.62 33.26
C TYR A 306 4.44 1.70 34.43
N ASP A 307 3.45 1.34 35.24
CA ASP A 307 3.63 0.43 36.37
C ASP A 307 3.45 -1.04 35.95
N THR A 308 4.30 -1.93 36.45
CA THR A 308 4.04 -3.38 36.41
C THR A 308 3.58 -3.86 37.79
N LEU A 309 2.37 -4.39 37.87
CA LEU A 309 1.73 -4.79 39.12
C LEU A 309 2.05 -6.24 39.46
N LEU A 310 3.07 -6.47 40.30
CA LEU A 310 3.53 -7.81 40.70
C LEU A 310 3.18 -8.19 42.14
N THR A 311 2.57 -7.28 42.90
CA THR A 311 2.21 -7.50 44.30
C THR A 311 0.78 -7.09 44.61
N ASP A 312 0.17 -7.73 45.63
CA ASP A 312 -1.15 -7.37 46.13
C ASP A 312 -1.27 -5.89 46.52
N ALA A 313 -0.22 -5.32 47.15
CA ALA A 313 -0.22 -3.92 47.56
C ALA A 313 -0.30 -2.95 46.36
N GLN A 314 0.39 -3.26 45.27
CA GLN A 314 0.32 -2.47 44.03
C GLN A 314 -1.07 -2.59 43.39
N LEU A 315 -1.64 -3.80 43.35
CA LEU A 315 -2.98 -4.02 42.82
C LEU A 315 -4.05 -3.29 43.65
N ASP A 316 -3.96 -3.35 44.98
CA ASP A 316 -4.94 -2.72 45.88
C ASP A 316 -4.88 -1.17 45.79
N ASP A 317 -3.68 -0.60 45.59
CA ASP A 317 -3.51 0.83 45.30
C ASP A 317 -4.18 1.22 43.98
N TRP A 318 -3.91 0.48 42.90
CA TRP A 318 -4.51 0.74 41.60
C TRP A 318 -6.03 0.56 41.61
N ILE A 319 -6.58 -0.45 42.29
CA ILE A 319 -8.02 -0.62 42.48
C ILE A 319 -8.63 0.60 43.16
N THR A 320 -7.97 1.14 44.19
CA THR A 320 -8.43 2.34 44.91
C THR A 320 -8.48 3.55 43.98
N ARG A 321 -7.43 3.75 43.18
CA ARG A 321 -7.32 4.85 42.21
C ARG A 321 -8.36 4.74 41.10
N LEU A 322 -8.52 3.55 40.50
CA LEU A 322 -9.51 3.27 39.46
C LEU A 322 -10.94 3.46 39.97
N THR A 323 -11.22 3.06 41.22
CA THR A 323 -12.54 3.24 41.84
C THR A 323 -12.87 4.72 42.06
N ALA A 324 -11.87 5.55 42.36
CA ALA A 324 -12.05 6.98 42.55
C ALA A 324 -12.12 7.77 41.23
N ALA A 325 -11.62 7.20 40.14
CA ALA A 325 -11.62 7.85 38.83
C ALA A 325 -13.02 7.87 38.19
N PRO A 326 -13.45 8.98 37.56
CA PRO A 326 -14.73 9.03 36.86
C PRO A 326 -14.76 8.15 35.60
N ALA A 327 -13.59 7.90 35.01
CA ALA A 327 -13.39 6.99 33.89
C ALA A 327 -11.98 6.42 33.92
N TYR A 328 -11.78 5.24 33.33
CA TYR A 328 -10.47 4.65 33.09
C TYR A 328 -10.47 3.85 31.79
N ALA A 329 -9.31 3.76 31.14
CA ALA A 329 -9.11 2.84 30.04
C ALA A 329 -8.80 1.43 30.55
N LEU A 330 -9.27 0.43 29.83
CA LEU A 330 -9.15 -1.00 30.15
C LEU A 330 -8.83 -1.76 28.88
N ASP A 331 -7.89 -2.69 28.98
CA ASP A 331 -7.57 -3.61 27.89
C ASP A 331 -7.15 -4.99 28.44
N THR A 332 -7.31 -6.03 27.62
CA THR A 332 -7.03 -7.43 27.98
C THR A 332 -6.04 -8.07 27.03
N GLU A 333 -5.01 -8.69 27.61
CA GLU A 333 -4.03 -9.48 26.88
C GLU A 333 -4.33 -10.97 27.02
N THR A 334 -4.27 -11.72 25.92
CA THR A 334 -4.75 -13.10 25.89
C THR A 334 -3.89 -14.06 25.07
N THR A 335 -4.15 -15.36 25.22
CA THR A 335 -3.43 -16.42 24.49
C THR A 335 -3.81 -16.53 23.01
N GLY A 336 -4.82 -15.80 22.52
CA GLY A 336 -5.22 -15.86 21.12
C GLY A 336 -6.41 -14.99 20.75
N LEU A 337 -6.76 -15.01 19.45
CA LEU A 337 -7.77 -14.12 18.88
C LEU A 337 -9.20 -14.67 18.92
N ASP A 338 -9.41 -15.92 19.35
CA ASP A 338 -10.76 -16.47 19.55
C ASP A 338 -11.27 -16.09 20.94
N PRO A 339 -12.16 -15.09 21.09
CA PRO A 339 -12.59 -14.59 22.38
C PRO A 339 -13.35 -15.63 23.23
N MET A 340 -13.87 -16.71 22.63
CA MET A 340 -14.58 -17.75 23.36
C MET A 340 -13.64 -18.78 23.99
N GLN A 341 -12.42 -18.91 23.46
CA GLN A 341 -11.43 -19.91 23.89
C GLN A 341 -10.16 -19.30 24.48
N ALA A 342 -9.87 -18.03 24.17
CA ALA A 342 -8.69 -17.35 24.65
C ALA A 342 -8.70 -17.24 26.18
N GLU A 343 -7.52 -17.44 26.76
CA GLU A 343 -7.29 -17.30 28.18
C GLU A 343 -6.66 -15.94 28.48
N LEU A 344 -7.07 -15.33 29.59
CA LEU A 344 -6.49 -14.08 30.07
C LEU A 344 -5.03 -14.29 30.50
N VAL A 345 -4.13 -13.50 29.93
CA VAL A 345 -2.70 -13.41 30.23
C VAL A 345 -2.38 -12.19 31.09
N GLY A 346 -3.08 -11.07 30.88
CA GLY A 346 -2.92 -9.88 31.71
C GLY A 346 -3.96 -8.81 31.42
N LEU A 347 -3.96 -7.77 32.25
CA LEU A 347 -4.88 -6.64 32.19
C LEU A 347 -4.09 -5.34 32.22
N SER A 348 -4.48 -4.35 31.43
CA SER A 348 -3.91 -3.01 31.54
C SER A 348 -4.97 -1.96 31.81
N PHE A 349 -4.53 -0.88 32.48
CA PHE A 349 -5.39 0.22 32.89
C PHE A 349 -4.70 1.55 32.65
N ALA A 350 -5.46 2.61 32.35
CA ALA A 350 -4.97 3.98 32.37
C ALA A 350 -6.01 4.94 32.96
N ILE A 351 -5.57 5.87 33.81
CA ILE A 351 -6.46 6.84 34.49
C ILE A 351 -6.29 8.24 33.88
N THR A 352 -5.05 8.63 33.60
CA THR A 352 -4.71 9.88 32.92
C THR A 352 -3.59 9.63 31.91
N PRO A 353 -3.41 10.51 30.91
CA PRO A 353 -2.34 10.36 29.92
C PRO A 353 -0.96 10.16 30.56
N GLY A 354 -0.33 9.02 30.28
CA GLY A 354 0.98 8.64 30.82
C GLY A 354 0.94 8.04 32.23
N ASP A 355 -0.24 7.80 32.80
CA ASP A 355 -0.46 7.13 34.08
C ASP A 355 -1.23 5.82 33.84
N ALA A 356 -0.47 4.78 33.52
CA ALA A 356 -0.99 3.47 33.13
C ALA A 356 -0.23 2.32 33.80
N ALA A 357 -0.87 1.16 33.86
CA ALA A 357 -0.30 -0.04 34.47
C ALA A 357 -0.66 -1.30 33.71
N TYR A 358 0.20 -2.31 33.84
CA TYR A 358 -0.05 -3.69 33.41
C TYR A 358 0.01 -4.65 34.60
N LEU A 359 -1.01 -5.50 34.68
CA LEU A 359 -1.16 -6.59 35.64
C LEU A 359 -0.95 -7.93 34.91
N PRO A 360 0.27 -8.51 34.94
CA PRO A 360 0.53 -9.83 34.40
C PRO A 360 -0.07 -10.93 35.29
N LEU A 361 -0.78 -11.88 34.68
CA LEU A 361 -1.48 -12.98 35.38
C LEU A 361 -1.24 -14.38 34.77
N GLY A 362 -0.64 -14.47 33.59
CA GLY A 362 -0.53 -15.72 32.84
C GLY A 362 0.73 -15.90 32.00
N HIS A 363 1.80 -15.12 32.21
CA HIS A 363 3.05 -15.33 31.50
C HIS A 363 3.74 -16.63 31.95
N SER A 364 4.24 -17.42 31.00
CA SER A 364 4.72 -18.79 31.21
C SER A 364 6.05 -19.12 30.52
N TYR A 365 6.84 -18.12 30.15
CA TYR A 365 8.18 -18.31 29.60
C TYR A 365 9.19 -18.75 30.68
N ALA A 366 10.30 -19.35 30.24
CA ALA A 366 11.36 -19.80 31.14
C ALA A 366 11.99 -18.63 31.91
N GLY A 367 11.90 -18.68 33.24
CA GLY A 367 12.42 -17.63 34.11
C GLY A 367 11.47 -16.46 34.35
N ALA A 368 10.18 -16.60 33.98
CA ALA A 368 9.18 -15.58 34.27
C ALA A 368 9.13 -15.23 35.79
N PRO A 369 9.13 -13.93 36.15
CA PRO A 369 8.92 -13.48 37.52
C PRO A 369 7.61 -14.03 38.13
N ALA A 370 7.57 -14.06 39.47
CA ALA A 370 6.34 -14.39 40.18
C ALA A 370 5.25 -13.36 39.88
N GLN A 371 4.06 -13.85 39.55
CA GLN A 371 2.85 -13.07 39.25
C GLN A 371 1.81 -13.31 40.34
N LEU A 372 0.80 -12.44 40.42
CA LEU A 372 -0.35 -12.70 41.29
C LEU A 372 -1.14 -13.91 40.79
N ASP A 373 -1.79 -14.62 41.69
CA ASP A 373 -2.73 -15.67 41.30
C ASP A 373 -3.89 -15.06 40.50
N ARG A 374 -4.12 -15.59 39.29
CA ARG A 374 -5.13 -15.08 38.34
C ARG A 374 -6.53 -15.04 38.94
N ALA A 375 -6.93 -16.09 39.65
CA ALA A 375 -8.28 -16.16 40.23
C ALA A 375 -8.45 -15.18 41.40
N ALA A 376 -7.46 -15.07 42.28
CA ALA A 376 -7.46 -14.13 43.40
C ALA A 376 -7.45 -12.67 42.93
N ALA A 377 -6.62 -12.32 41.94
CA ALA A 377 -6.57 -10.97 41.37
C ALA A 377 -7.89 -10.58 40.71
N LEU A 378 -8.49 -11.48 39.91
CA LEU A 378 -9.81 -11.26 39.31
C LEU A 378 -10.92 -11.13 40.34
N ALA A 379 -10.86 -11.90 41.44
CA ALA A 379 -11.82 -11.77 42.53
C ALA A 379 -11.75 -10.38 43.21
N LYS A 380 -10.54 -9.82 43.37
CA LYS A 380 -10.35 -8.43 43.86
C LYS A 380 -10.90 -7.39 42.88
N LEU A 381 -10.63 -7.55 41.59
CA LEU A 381 -11.06 -6.62 40.53
C LEU A 381 -12.55 -6.69 40.22
N LYS A 382 -13.22 -7.82 40.52
CA LYS A 382 -14.62 -8.05 40.15
C LYS A 382 -15.56 -6.92 40.56
N SER A 383 -15.46 -6.43 41.80
CA SER A 383 -16.34 -5.36 42.27
C SER A 383 -16.14 -4.04 41.52
N LEU A 384 -14.93 -3.76 41.02
CA LEU A 384 -14.64 -2.59 40.21
C LEU A 384 -15.16 -2.78 38.78
N LEU A 385 -14.87 -3.93 38.17
CA LEU A 385 -15.23 -4.23 36.78
C LEU A 385 -16.74 -4.35 36.56
N GLU A 386 -17.49 -4.84 37.55
CA GLU A 386 -18.96 -4.93 37.51
C GLU A 386 -19.65 -3.64 37.98
N ASN A 387 -18.90 -2.61 38.40
CA ASN A 387 -19.45 -1.35 38.87
C ASN A 387 -20.00 -0.52 37.68
N PRO A 388 -21.24 -0.01 37.74
CA PRO A 388 -21.80 0.82 36.68
C PRO A 388 -21.28 2.27 36.67
N ALA A 389 -20.62 2.73 37.74
CA ALA A 389 -20.32 4.15 37.95
C ALA A 389 -19.06 4.67 37.20
N PRO A 390 -17.87 4.01 37.26
CA PRO A 390 -16.76 4.47 36.43
C PRO A 390 -17.04 4.11 34.98
N ARG A 391 -16.84 5.09 34.09
CA ARG A 391 -16.90 4.84 32.65
C ARG A 391 -15.66 4.04 32.24
N ILE A 392 -15.88 3.00 31.45
CA ILE A 392 -14.81 2.16 30.91
C ILE A 392 -14.56 2.59 29.48
N ILE A 393 -13.30 2.88 29.18
CA ILE A 393 -12.83 3.27 27.86
C ILE A 393 -12.01 2.10 27.33
N GLY A 394 -12.18 1.76 26.06
CA GLY A 394 -11.38 0.71 25.46
C GLY A 394 -11.46 0.76 23.94
N GLN A 395 -10.65 -0.06 23.30
CA GLN A 395 -10.62 -0.23 21.85
C GLN A 395 -11.19 -1.61 21.54
N ASN A 396 -12.33 -1.68 20.83
CA ASN A 396 -13.00 -2.96 20.55
C ASN A 396 -13.38 -3.75 21.82
N LEU A 397 -14.03 -3.08 22.79
CA LEU A 397 -14.40 -3.64 24.09
C LEU A 397 -15.32 -4.88 24.03
N LYS A 398 -15.91 -5.16 22.86
CA LYS A 398 -16.65 -6.42 22.63
C LYS A 398 -15.76 -7.63 22.91
N PHE A 399 -14.48 -7.58 22.53
CA PHE A 399 -13.52 -8.65 22.76
C PHE A 399 -13.26 -8.84 24.26
N ASP A 400 -12.87 -7.78 24.96
CA ASP A 400 -12.57 -7.80 26.40
C ASP A 400 -13.76 -8.31 27.22
N ARG A 401 -14.97 -7.91 26.83
CA ARG A 401 -16.22 -8.38 27.47
C ARG A 401 -16.37 -9.90 27.38
N HIS A 402 -15.94 -10.53 26.29
CA HIS A 402 -15.96 -12.00 26.21
C HIS A 402 -14.93 -12.62 27.14
N ILE A 403 -13.73 -12.06 27.22
CA ILE A 403 -12.65 -12.53 28.11
C ILE A 403 -13.10 -12.45 29.57
N PHE A 404 -13.67 -11.32 30.00
CA PHE A 404 -14.24 -11.18 31.34
C PHE A 404 -15.41 -12.15 31.59
N ALA A 405 -16.29 -12.33 30.60
CA ALA A 405 -17.41 -13.26 30.73
C ALA A 405 -16.95 -14.73 30.84
N ASN A 406 -15.81 -15.10 30.23
CA ASN A 406 -15.20 -16.42 30.42
C ASN A 406 -14.69 -16.61 31.86
N ALA A 407 -14.25 -15.52 32.50
CA ALA A 407 -13.90 -15.48 33.93
C ALA A 407 -15.10 -15.24 34.86
N GLY A 408 -16.34 -15.24 34.36
CA GLY A 408 -17.54 -15.03 35.16
C GLY A 408 -17.71 -13.59 35.68
N ILE A 409 -17.15 -12.60 34.97
CA ILE A 409 -17.25 -11.16 35.28
C ILE A 409 -18.12 -10.49 34.21
N ALA A 410 -19.14 -9.74 34.64
CA ALA A 410 -20.01 -8.98 33.75
C ALA A 410 -19.68 -7.48 33.81
N LEU A 411 -18.92 -7.00 32.81
CA LEU A 411 -18.48 -5.60 32.74
C LEU A 411 -19.68 -4.62 32.86
N GLY A 412 -19.66 -3.77 33.89
CA GLY A 412 -20.83 -2.99 34.32
C GLY A 412 -20.85 -1.51 33.92
N GLY A 413 -19.69 -0.89 33.69
CA GLY A 413 -19.55 0.55 33.46
C GLY A 413 -20.20 1.05 32.17
N ALA A 414 -20.50 2.35 32.10
CA ALA A 414 -20.79 3.01 30.83
C ALA A 414 -19.57 2.86 29.90
N ILE A 415 -19.80 2.57 28.62
CA ILE A 415 -18.71 2.24 27.69
C ILE A 415 -18.44 3.40 26.72
N ASP A 416 -17.17 3.72 26.54
CA ASP A 416 -16.65 4.42 25.36
C ASP A 416 -15.72 3.48 24.59
N ASP A 417 -16.08 3.15 23.35
CA ASP A 417 -15.26 2.34 22.44
C ASP A 417 -14.64 3.22 21.35
N THR A 418 -13.30 3.34 21.32
CA THR A 418 -12.57 4.21 20.39
C THR A 418 -12.63 3.73 18.94
N LEU A 419 -12.77 2.43 18.70
CA LEU A 419 -12.97 1.88 17.35
C LEU A 419 -14.28 2.40 16.78
N LEU A 420 -15.36 2.31 17.57
CA LEU A 420 -16.69 2.78 17.16
C LEU A 420 -16.76 4.31 17.07
N GLN A 421 -16.04 5.04 17.93
CA GLN A 421 -15.91 6.49 17.81
C GLN A 421 -15.29 6.89 16.47
N SER A 422 -14.15 6.29 16.12
CA SER A 422 -13.50 6.56 14.84
C SER A 422 -14.38 6.12 13.67
N TYR A 423 -15.05 4.97 13.75
CA TYR A 423 -15.95 4.51 12.68
C TYR A 423 -17.05 5.52 12.37
N VAL A 424 -17.70 6.08 13.40
CA VAL A 424 -18.76 7.08 13.23
C VAL A 424 -18.24 8.38 12.61
N ILE A 425 -17.00 8.78 12.92
CA ILE A 425 -16.40 10.00 12.38
C ILE A 425 -15.91 9.80 10.93
N GLU A 426 -15.32 8.63 10.64
CA GLU A 426 -14.46 8.45 9.47
C GLU A 426 -14.44 6.99 8.95
N ALA A 427 -15.61 6.38 8.75
CA ALA A 427 -15.81 4.98 8.32
C ALA A 427 -15.01 4.47 7.10
N HIS A 428 -14.35 5.34 6.34
CA HIS A 428 -13.52 5.00 5.17
C HIS A 428 -12.04 4.77 5.52
N GLN A 429 -11.64 5.00 6.77
CA GLN A 429 -10.26 4.88 7.25
C GLN A 429 -10.04 3.57 8.01
N SER A 430 -8.77 3.24 8.31
CA SER A 430 -8.45 2.17 9.24
C SER A 430 -8.79 2.58 10.68
N HIS A 431 -9.29 1.64 11.49
CA HIS A 431 -9.72 1.89 12.86
C HIS A 431 -8.88 1.14 13.91
N GLU A 432 -7.75 0.55 13.52
CA GLU A 432 -6.80 -0.06 14.46
C GLU A 432 -6.15 1.01 15.34
N LEU A 433 -5.87 0.69 16.62
CA LEU A 433 -5.40 1.66 17.61
C LEU A 433 -4.14 2.41 17.17
N GLY A 434 -3.12 1.71 16.65
CA GLY A 434 -1.90 2.35 16.16
C GLY A 434 -2.14 3.33 15.01
N ASN A 435 -3.11 3.03 14.12
CA ASN A 435 -3.51 3.96 13.07
C ASN A 435 -4.28 5.16 13.60
N LEU A 436 -5.02 5.02 14.70
CA LEU A 436 -5.71 6.12 15.39
C LEU A 436 -4.71 6.99 16.16
N ALA A 437 -3.78 6.37 16.87
CA ALA A 437 -2.71 7.04 17.61
C ALA A 437 -1.87 7.91 16.68
N MET A 438 -1.41 7.35 15.56
CA MET A 438 -0.64 8.09 14.57
C MET A 438 -1.44 9.25 13.96
N ARG A 439 -2.72 9.03 13.62
CA ARG A 439 -3.53 10.04 12.91
C ARG A 439 -4.01 11.17 13.80
N HIS A 440 -4.44 10.86 15.02
CA HIS A 440 -5.11 11.81 15.92
C HIS A 440 -4.18 12.34 17.01
N LEU A 441 -3.10 11.63 17.32
CA LEU A 441 -2.15 11.99 18.38
C LEU A 441 -0.72 12.17 17.87
N GLY A 442 -0.41 11.76 16.63
CA GLY A 442 0.96 11.73 16.08
C GLY A 442 1.93 10.87 16.87
N LEU A 443 1.42 9.91 17.66
CA LEU A 443 2.21 9.01 18.47
C LEU A 443 2.48 7.70 17.72
N ALA A 444 3.74 7.27 17.72
CA ALA A 444 4.12 5.93 17.27
C ALA A 444 3.94 4.92 18.42
N THR A 445 3.10 3.90 18.19
CA THR A 445 2.84 2.82 19.14
C THR A 445 3.69 1.58 18.83
N ILE A 446 3.92 0.76 19.85
CA ILE A 446 4.49 -0.57 19.74
C ILE A 446 3.45 -1.44 19.03
N SER A 447 3.83 -2.16 17.98
CA SER A 447 2.91 -3.09 17.32
C SER A 447 2.93 -4.45 18.00
N TYR A 448 1.84 -5.21 17.87
CA TYR A 448 1.78 -6.59 18.35
C TYR A 448 2.90 -7.47 17.75
N ASP A 449 3.32 -7.17 16.52
CA ASP A 449 4.45 -7.84 15.85
C ASP A 449 5.80 -7.53 16.52
N ASP A 450 5.97 -6.34 17.12
CA ASP A 450 7.21 -5.95 17.80
C ASP A 450 7.44 -6.70 19.11
N VAL A 451 6.38 -7.28 19.68
CA VAL A 451 6.43 -8.07 20.92
C VAL A 451 6.30 -9.58 20.67
N THR A 452 5.54 -10.00 19.66
CA THR A 452 5.29 -11.44 19.38
C THR A 452 6.02 -11.98 18.15
N GLY A 453 6.59 -11.13 17.29
CA GLY A 453 7.17 -11.53 16.01
C GLY A 453 6.13 -11.82 14.92
N LYS A 454 6.59 -12.35 13.78
CA LYS A 454 5.76 -12.51 12.55
C LYS A 454 5.76 -13.95 12.03
N GLY A 455 4.69 -14.30 11.32
CA GLY A 455 4.57 -15.57 10.60
C GLY A 455 4.60 -16.80 11.49
N ALA A 456 5.14 -17.91 10.99
CA ALA A 456 5.16 -19.20 11.70
C ALA A 456 6.01 -19.21 12.98
N ALA A 457 6.90 -18.22 13.16
CA ALA A 457 7.73 -18.07 14.35
C ALA A 457 7.09 -17.17 15.43
N ARG A 458 5.86 -16.69 15.21
CA ARG A 458 5.14 -15.88 16.19
C ARG A 458 4.94 -16.66 17.49
N ILE A 459 5.25 -16.03 18.61
CA ILE A 459 4.98 -16.54 19.95
C ILE A 459 3.61 -16.07 20.46
N GLY A 460 3.01 -16.82 21.37
CA GLY A 460 1.83 -16.36 22.11
C GLY A 460 2.20 -15.26 23.11
N PHE A 461 1.22 -14.43 23.50
CA PHE A 461 1.47 -13.30 24.40
C PHE A 461 1.96 -13.76 25.79
N GLU A 462 1.53 -14.95 26.23
CA GLU A 462 2.00 -15.60 27.45
C GLU A 462 3.50 -15.94 27.44
N GLN A 463 4.13 -15.95 26.27
CA GLN A 463 5.57 -16.19 26.11
C GLN A 463 6.39 -14.89 26.00
N VAL A 464 5.74 -13.73 25.95
CA VAL A 464 6.41 -12.42 25.93
C VAL A 464 6.97 -12.12 27.32
N ALA A 465 8.19 -11.57 27.39
CA ALA A 465 8.79 -11.12 28.65
C ALA A 465 7.91 -10.07 29.33
N ILE A 466 7.77 -10.13 30.66
CA ILE A 466 6.81 -9.27 31.39
C ILE A 466 7.13 -7.79 31.21
N GLU A 467 8.41 -7.43 31.14
CA GLU A 467 8.86 -6.06 30.94
C GLU A 467 8.36 -5.52 29.59
N ARG A 468 8.55 -6.30 28.52
CA ARG A 468 8.13 -5.97 27.16
C ARG A 468 6.60 -5.95 27.03
N ALA A 469 5.92 -6.90 27.67
CA ALA A 469 4.47 -6.97 27.71
C ALA A 469 3.88 -5.78 28.48
N SER A 470 4.55 -5.34 29.56
CA SER A 470 4.12 -4.18 30.35
C SER A 470 4.17 -2.89 29.53
N GLU A 471 5.25 -2.67 28.77
CA GLU A 471 5.37 -1.51 27.89
C GLU A 471 4.26 -1.48 26.83
N TYR A 472 4.00 -2.62 26.17
CA TYR A 472 2.97 -2.74 25.14
C TYR A 472 1.56 -2.57 25.70
N ALA A 473 1.18 -3.37 26.69
CA ALA A 473 -0.20 -3.41 27.17
C ALA A 473 -0.59 -2.12 27.93
N ALA A 474 0.33 -1.54 28.70
CA ALA A 474 0.07 -0.25 29.36
C ALA A 474 0.01 0.91 28.35
N GLU A 475 0.80 0.84 27.26
CA GLU A 475 0.68 1.79 26.14
C GLU A 475 -0.70 1.69 25.48
N ASP A 476 -1.20 0.47 25.20
CA ASP A 476 -2.50 0.29 24.56
C ASP A 476 -3.63 0.93 25.41
N ALA A 477 -3.60 0.78 26.73
CA ALA A 477 -4.55 1.47 27.62
C ALA A 477 -4.37 3.00 27.64
N ASP A 478 -3.14 3.51 27.74
CA ASP A 478 -2.84 4.96 27.74
C ASP A 478 -3.26 5.62 26.42
N VAL A 479 -2.85 5.04 25.29
CA VAL A 479 -3.16 5.53 23.96
C VAL A 479 -4.65 5.48 23.70
N THR A 480 -5.34 4.42 24.12
CA THR A 480 -6.80 4.33 24.01
C THR A 480 -7.49 5.46 24.77
N LEU A 481 -7.03 5.79 25.99
CA LEU A 481 -7.53 6.94 26.74
C LEU A 481 -7.34 8.25 25.97
N ARG A 482 -6.14 8.50 25.43
CA ARG A 482 -5.80 9.71 24.66
C ARG A 482 -6.60 9.83 23.37
N VAL A 483 -6.77 8.72 22.65
CA VAL A 483 -7.59 8.67 21.42
C VAL A 483 -9.04 9.02 21.77
N ARG A 484 -9.59 8.44 22.85
CA ARG A 484 -10.95 8.81 23.31
C ARG A 484 -11.07 10.29 23.61
N ASP A 485 -10.10 10.88 24.30
CA ASP A 485 -10.09 12.32 24.61
C ASP A 485 -10.01 13.20 23.36
N ALA A 486 -9.33 12.74 22.29
CA ALA A 486 -9.27 13.44 21.01
C ALA A 486 -10.55 13.31 20.16
N LEU A 487 -11.21 12.15 20.20
CA LEU A 487 -12.39 11.86 19.36
C LEU A 487 -13.71 12.30 20.00
N ALA A 488 -13.86 12.16 21.32
CA ALA A 488 -15.13 12.42 22.00
C ALA A 488 -15.67 13.86 21.79
N PRO A 489 -14.86 14.93 21.81
CA PRO A 489 -15.35 16.28 21.53
C PRO A 489 -15.91 16.45 20.10
N GLN A 490 -15.35 15.73 19.13
CA GLN A 490 -15.79 15.80 17.73
C GLN A 490 -17.18 15.17 17.55
N ILE A 491 -17.43 14.06 18.24
CA ILE A 491 -18.74 13.41 18.25
C ILE A 491 -19.77 14.30 18.97
N ALA A 492 -19.41 14.80 20.15
CA ALA A 492 -20.29 15.65 20.96
C ALA A 492 -20.68 16.96 20.25
N ALA A 493 -19.80 17.49 19.38
CA ALA A 493 -20.08 18.68 18.59
C ALA A 493 -21.20 18.48 17.55
N SER A 494 -21.55 17.24 17.21
CA SER A 494 -22.62 16.91 16.26
C SER A 494 -23.68 16.02 16.89
N GLY A 495 -24.88 16.56 17.11
CA GLY A 495 -25.99 15.77 17.66
C GLY A 495 -26.38 14.54 16.82
N GLN A 496 -26.06 14.53 15.51
CA GLN A 496 -26.25 13.35 14.67
C GLN A 496 -25.20 12.27 14.92
N LEU A 497 -23.92 12.65 15.03
CA LEU A 497 -22.85 11.70 15.32
C LEU A 497 -23.01 11.12 16.73
N GLU A 498 -23.34 11.96 17.72
CA GLU A 498 -23.63 11.52 19.08
C GLU A 498 -24.79 10.52 19.11
N TYR A 499 -25.86 10.77 18.35
CA TYR A 499 -26.99 9.83 18.25
C TYR A 499 -26.56 8.49 17.65
N VAL A 500 -25.85 8.49 16.52
CA VAL A 500 -25.38 7.25 15.88
C VAL A 500 -24.48 6.47 16.83
N TYR A 501 -23.49 7.12 17.44
CA TYR A 501 -22.57 6.47 18.36
C TYR A 501 -23.25 5.90 19.60
N ARG A 502 -24.06 6.72 20.31
CA ARG A 502 -24.65 6.33 21.60
C ARG A 502 -25.89 5.47 21.48
N GLN A 503 -26.74 5.72 20.48
CA GLN A 503 -28.07 5.10 20.37
C GLN A 503 -28.11 3.96 19.35
N ILE A 504 -27.10 3.83 18.49
CA ILE A 504 -27.03 2.75 17.49
C ILE A 504 -25.80 1.87 17.75
N GLU A 505 -24.58 2.39 17.60
CA GLU A 505 -23.36 1.56 17.58
C GLU A 505 -23.11 0.84 18.91
N LEU A 506 -23.11 1.56 20.03
CA LEU A 506 -22.88 0.93 21.35
C LEU A 506 -23.98 -0.09 21.73
N PRO A 507 -25.29 0.17 21.54
CA PRO A 507 -26.34 -0.83 21.73
C PRO A 507 -26.20 -2.06 20.81
N VAL A 508 -25.83 -1.86 19.54
CA VAL A 508 -25.60 -2.95 18.59
C VAL A 508 -24.42 -3.80 19.03
N ALA A 509 -23.32 -3.22 19.49
CA ALA A 509 -22.18 -3.96 20.03
C ALA A 509 -22.57 -4.88 21.20
N ALA A 510 -23.49 -4.44 22.08
CA ALA A 510 -24.02 -5.25 23.16
C ALA A 510 -24.97 -6.38 22.67
N ILE A 511 -25.68 -6.19 21.57
CA ILE A 511 -26.47 -7.25 20.92
C ILE A 511 -25.54 -8.28 20.29
N LEU A 512 -24.52 -7.84 19.54
CA LEU A 512 -23.52 -8.70 18.92
C LEU A 512 -22.82 -9.57 19.97
N PHE A 513 -22.32 -8.98 21.05
CA PHE A 513 -21.76 -9.72 22.18
C PHE A 513 -22.65 -10.89 22.65
N ARG A 514 -23.96 -10.66 22.82
CA ARG A 514 -24.91 -11.71 23.23
C ARG A 514 -25.12 -12.77 22.16
N MET A 515 -25.24 -12.36 20.89
CA MET A 515 -25.39 -13.28 19.76
C MET A 515 -24.18 -14.20 19.62
N GLU A 516 -22.97 -13.64 19.72
CA GLU A 516 -21.71 -14.35 19.64
C GLU A 516 -21.58 -15.36 20.79
N ARG A 517 -21.80 -14.94 22.04
CA ARG A 517 -21.79 -15.88 23.19
C ARG A 517 -22.84 -16.97 23.11
N THR A 518 -24.01 -16.66 22.54
CA THR A 518 -25.06 -17.66 22.33
C THR A 518 -24.61 -18.69 21.30
N GLY A 519 -24.01 -18.25 20.19
CA GLY A 519 -23.60 -19.11 19.08
C GLY A 519 -24.78 -19.82 18.39
N VAL A 520 -24.47 -20.67 17.42
CA VAL A 520 -25.44 -21.46 16.65
C VAL A 520 -25.19 -22.96 16.82
N LEU A 521 -26.25 -23.73 17.06
CA LEU A 521 -26.16 -25.18 17.12
C LEU A 521 -26.12 -25.74 15.70
N LEU A 522 -25.14 -26.60 15.41
CA LEU A 522 -25.00 -27.27 14.14
C LEU A 522 -25.09 -28.79 14.32
N ASP A 523 -25.77 -29.45 13.39
CA ASP A 523 -25.78 -30.90 13.31
C ASP A 523 -24.52 -31.38 12.58
N ARG A 524 -23.54 -31.86 13.36
CA ARG A 524 -22.27 -32.40 12.85
C ARG A 524 -22.48 -33.60 11.93
N ASN A 525 -23.46 -34.45 12.21
CA ASN A 525 -23.70 -35.66 11.44
C ASN A 525 -24.30 -35.32 10.08
N LEU A 526 -25.26 -34.39 10.05
CA LEU A 526 -25.83 -33.94 8.79
C LEU A 526 -24.79 -33.24 7.91
N LEU A 527 -23.91 -32.41 8.49
CA LEU A 527 -22.80 -31.79 7.75
C LEU A 527 -21.81 -32.84 7.20
N ALA A 528 -21.52 -33.90 7.96
CA ALA A 528 -20.66 -34.99 7.48
C ALA A 528 -21.30 -35.76 6.32
N ILE A 529 -22.61 -36.04 6.38
CA ILE A 529 -23.38 -36.66 5.29
C ILE A 529 -23.30 -35.77 4.04
N GLN A 530 -23.59 -34.47 4.18
CA GLN A 530 -23.52 -33.51 3.08
C GLN A 530 -22.11 -33.39 2.50
N SER A 531 -21.06 -33.40 3.33
CA SER A 531 -19.66 -33.41 2.86
C SER A 531 -19.36 -34.64 2.00
N GLY A 532 -19.86 -35.82 2.38
CA GLY A 532 -19.76 -37.04 1.58
C GLY A 532 -20.50 -36.95 0.24
N GLU A 533 -21.72 -36.42 0.23
CA GLU A 533 -22.50 -36.20 -0.99
C GLU A 533 -21.83 -35.23 -1.96
N LEU A 534 -21.31 -34.11 -1.44
CA LEU A 534 -20.53 -33.14 -2.21
C LEU A 534 -19.26 -33.79 -2.78
N GLY A 535 -18.54 -34.56 -1.97
CA GLY A 535 -17.35 -35.28 -2.41
C GLY A 535 -17.64 -36.23 -3.59
N ARG A 536 -18.74 -36.98 -3.53
CA ARG A 536 -19.16 -37.86 -4.63
C ARG A 536 -19.50 -37.06 -5.90
N LYS A 537 -20.28 -35.97 -5.78
CA LYS A 537 -20.62 -35.10 -6.92
C LYS A 537 -19.37 -34.45 -7.54
N MET A 538 -18.40 -34.06 -6.71
CA MET A 538 -17.12 -33.51 -7.19
C MET A 538 -16.35 -34.54 -8.03
N LEU A 539 -16.32 -35.81 -7.62
CA LEU A 539 -15.67 -36.88 -8.40
C LEU A 539 -16.38 -37.11 -9.74
N GLU A 540 -17.71 -37.06 -9.77
CA GLU A 540 -18.50 -37.17 -11.01
C GLU A 540 -18.20 -36.01 -11.98
N LEU A 541 -18.15 -34.77 -11.46
CA LEU A 541 -17.82 -33.57 -12.24
C LEU A 541 -16.37 -33.57 -12.74
N GLU A 542 -15.44 -34.04 -11.92
CA GLU A 542 -14.04 -34.23 -12.29
C GLU A 542 -13.89 -35.22 -13.44
N GLN A 543 -14.53 -36.39 -13.34
CA GLN A 543 -14.52 -37.38 -14.43
C GLN A 543 -15.11 -36.82 -15.72
N ARG A 544 -16.20 -36.04 -15.63
CA ARG A 544 -16.78 -35.37 -16.80
C ARG A 544 -15.80 -34.37 -17.41
N ALA A 545 -15.14 -33.54 -16.59
CA ALA A 545 -14.14 -32.61 -17.07
C ALA A 545 -12.96 -33.33 -17.74
N TYR A 546 -12.52 -34.47 -17.21
CA TYR A 546 -11.46 -35.29 -17.81
C TYR A 546 -11.86 -35.88 -19.16
N GLN A 547 -13.10 -36.37 -19.28
CA GLN A 547 -13.63 -36.87 -20.56
C GLN A 547 -13.67 -35.77 -21.61
N GLU A 548 -14.16 -34.58 -21.23
CA GLU A 548 -14.18 -33.43 -22.15
C GLU A 548 -12.77 -32.96 -22.52
N ALA A 549 -11.83 -32.96 -21.57
CA ALA A 549 -10.44 -32.54 -21.80
C ALA A 549 -9.61 -33.58 -22.57
N GLY A 550 -10.00 -34.86 -22.54
CA GLY A 550 -9.22 -35.97 -23.09
C GLY A 550 -8.01 -36.38 -22.22
N GLN A 551 -7.83 -35.75 -21.06
CA GLN A 551 -6.76 -36.06 -20.11
C GLN A 551 -7.12 -35.63 -18.68
N PRO A 552 -6.53 -36.26 -17.64
CA PRO A 552 -6.60 -35.77 -16.27
C PRO A 552 -5.85 -34.44 -16.09
N PHE A 553 -6.41 -33.54 -15.27
CA PHE A 553 -5.77 -32.28 -14.89
C PHE A 553 -6.32 -31.79 -13.53
N ASN A 554 -5.66 -30.85 -12.88
CA ASN A 554 -6.08 -30.32 -11.59
C ASN A 554 -7.14 -29.21 -11.77
N LEU A 555 -8.40 -29.49 -11.42
CA LEU A 555 -9.51 -28.54 -11.46
C LEU A 555 -9.42 -27.40 -10.41
N GLY A 556 -8.48 -27.50 -9.46
CA GLY A 556 -8.11 -26.44 -8.53
C GLY A 556 -7.02 -25.51 -9.06
N SER A 557 -6.39 -25.81 -10.21
CA SER A 557 -5.26 -25.03 -10.75
C SER A 557 -5.69 -24.11 -11.90
N PRO A 558 -5.77 -22.78 -11.70
CA PRO A 558 -6.09 -21.82 -12.76
C PRO A 558 -5.17 -21.95 -13.98
N LYS A 559 -3.89 -22.29 -13.76
CA LYS A 559 -2.91 -22.46 -14.85
C LYS A 559 -3.22 -23.66 -15.73
N GLN A 560 -3.54 -24.81 -15.13
CA GLN A 560 -3.87 -26.01 -15.90
C GLN A 560 -5.22 -25.86 -16.60
N ILE A 561 -6.20 -25.27 -15.93
CA ILE A 561 -7.49 -24.93 -16.56
C ILE A 561 -7.29 -24.00 -17.76
N GLY A 562 -6.49 -22.94 -17.59
CA GLY A 562 -6.19 -22.00 -18.66
C GLY A 562 -5.55 -22.68 -19.88
N ASP A 563 -4.60 -23.59 -19.65
CA ASP A 563 -3.96 -24.33 -20.73
C ASP A 563 -4.95 -25.26 -21.48
N ILE A 564 -5.78 -26.00 -20.74
CA ILE A 564 -6.80 -26.88 -21.35
C ILE A 564 -7.81 -26.07 -22.17
N LEU A 565 -8.36 -25.01 -21.59
CA LEU A 565 -9.43 -24.24 -22.22
C LEU A 565 -8.91 -23.42 -23.41
N PHE A 566 -7.83 -22.67 -23.24
CA PHE A 566 -7.42 -21.67 -24.22
C PHE A 566 -6.31 -22.17 -25.16
N THR A 567 -5.35 -22.96 -24.68
CA THR A 567 -4.27 -23.49 -25.53
C THR A 567 -4.74 -24.70 -26.33
N GLN A 568 -5.28 -25.72 -25.63
CA GLN A 568 -5.54 -27.02 -26.24
C GLN A 568 -6.89 -27.07 -26.95
N LYS A 569 -7.95 -26.54 -26.31
CA LYS A 569 -9.29 -26.47 -26.91
C LYS A 569 -9.53 -25.23 -27.76
N GLY A 570 -8.65 -24.22 -27.67
CA GLY A 570 -8.77 -23.00 -28.47
C GLY A 570 -10.02 -22.17 -28.18
N LEU A 571 -10.54 -22.23 -26.95
CA LEU A 571 -11.72 -21.45 -26.55
C LEU A 571 -11.44 -19.94 -26.58
N PRO A 572 -12.45 -19.09 -26.80
CA PRO A 572 -12.26 -17.64 -26.87
C PRO A 572 -11.82 -17.07 -25.52
N VAL A 573 -10.84 -16.16 -25.54
CA VAL A 573 -10.41 -15.43 -24.35
C VAL A 573 -11.35 -14.25 -24.12
N VAL A 574 -12.26 -14.41 -23.16
CA VAL A 574 -13.25 -13.38 -22.77
C VAL A 574 -12.59 -12.22 -22.03
N LYS A 575 -11.70 -12.54 -21.08
CA LYS A 575 -11.09 -11.59 -20.15
C LYS A 575 -9.65 -12.00 -19.87
N LYS A 576 -8.79 -11.03 -19.58
CA LYS A 576 -7.40 -11.26 -19.17
C LYS A 576 -7.19 -10.80 -17.74
N THR A 577 -6.34 -11.51 -17.03
CA THR A 577 -5.82 -11.09 -15.72
C THR A 577 -4.95 -9.84 -15.86
N PRO A 578 -4.67 -9.09 -14.78
CA PRO A 578 -3.74 -7.96 -14.82
C PRO A 578 -2.35 -8.31 -15.38
N GLY A 579 -1.91 -9.56 -15.22
CA GLY A 579 -0.67 -10.09 -15.79
C GLY A 579 -0.78 -10.53 -17.27
N GLY A 580 -1.89 -10.23 -17.95
CA GLY A 580 -2.09 -10.51 -19.38
C GLY A 580 -2.47 -11.95 -19.74
N ALA A 581 -2.45 -12.88 -18.79
CA ALA A 581 -2.88 -14.26 -19.02
C ALA A 581 -4.41 -14.36 -19.13
N PRO A 582 -4.97 -15.29 -19.94
CA PRO A 582 -6.41 -15.54 -19.99
C PRO A 582 -6.99 -15.82 -18.59
N SER A 583 -8.10 -15.15 -18.27
CA SER A 583 -8.78 -15.33 -16.98
C SER A 583 -9.50 -16.67 -16.92
N THR A 584 -9.50 -17.28 -15.75
CA THR A 584 -10.35 -18.45 -15.43
C THR A 584 -11.19 -18.15 -14.18
N ASP A 585 -11.51 -16.87 -13.95
CA ASP A 585 -12.41 -16.46 -12.86
C ASP A 585 -13.85 -16.98 -13.09
N GLU A 586 -14.68 -16.84 -12.05
CA GLU A 586 -16.07 -17.33 -12.05
C GLU A 586 -16.88 -16.72 -13.21
N GLU A 587 -16.80 -15.41 -13.40
CA GLU A 587 -17.45 -14.67 -14.49
C GLU A 587 -17.04 -15.19 -15.89
N THR A 588 -15.74 -15.41 -16.12
CA THR A 588 -15.25 -15.93 -17.40
C THR A 588 -15.76 -17.35 -17.65
N LEU A 589 -15.73 -18.21 -16.63
CA LEU A 589 -16.21 -19.58 -16.74
C LEU A 589 -17.72 -19.66 -16.96
N GLU A 590 -18.50 -18.77 -16.35
CA GLU A 590 -19.96 -18.68 -16.57
C GLU A 590 -20.31 -18.39 -18.03
N GLN A 591 -19.62 -17.44 -18.65
CA GLN A 591 -19.83 -17.10 -20.07
C GLN A 591 -19.44 -18.27 -20.98
N LEU A 592 -18.28 -18.88 -20.76
CA LEU A 592 -17.84 -20.04 -21.54
C LEU A 592 -18.76 -21.25 -21.34
N ALA A 593 -19.36 -21.40 -20.15
CA ALA A 593 -20.25 -22.51 -19.81
C ALA A 593 -21.63 -22.44 -20.50
N LEU A 594 -21.93 -21.40 -21.28
CA LEU A 594 -23.11 -21.35 -22.15
C LEU A 594 -22.96 -22.30 -23.34
N ASP A 595 -21.77 -22.35 -23.93
CA ASP A 595 -21.51 -23.09 -25.17
C ASP A 595 -20.54 -24.27 -24.97
N HIS A 596 -19.84 -24.33 -23.84
CA HIS A 596 -18.77 -25.31 -23.59
C HIS A 596 -19.03 -26.18 -22.35
N PRO A 597 -19.37 -27.46 -22.52
CA PRO A 597 -19.64 -28.39 -21.40
C PRO A 597 -18.50 -28.53 -20.40
N ILE A 598 -17.24 -28.44 -20.86
CA ILE A 598 -16.06 -28.48 -19.99
C ILE A 598 -16.01 -27.29 -19.01
N ALA A 599 -16.38 -26.08 -19.48
CA ALA A 599 -16.40 -24.89 -18.63
C ALA A 599 -17.50 -25.00 -17.57
N ARG A 600 -18.68 -25.55 -17.94
CA ARG A 600 -19.75 -25.87 -16.98
C ARG A 600 -19.29 -26.85 -15.90
N ALA A 601 -18.65 -27.95 -16.30
CA ALA A 601 -18.16 -28.95 -15.35
C ALA A 601 -17.12 -28.38 -14.37
N ILE A 602 -16.20 -27.52 -14.84
CA ILE A 602 -15.19 -26.85 -14.00
C ILE A 602 -15.84 -25.86 -13.03
N LEU A 603 -16.80 -25.06 -13.51
CA LEU A 603 -17.52 -24.09 -12.69
C LEU A 603 -18.29 -24.79 -11.57
N ASP A 604 -19.07 -25.82 -11.91
CA ASP A 604 -19.85 -26.60 -10.95
C ASP A 604 -18.93 -27.28 -9.92
N TYR A 605 -17.79 -27.84 -10.37
CA TYR A 605 -16.80 -28.44 -9.49
C TYR A 605 -16.27 -27.43 -8.47
N ARG A 606 -15.89 -26.22 -8.91
CA ARG A 606 -15.36 -25.17 -8.02
C ARG A 606 -16.41 -24.69 -7.01
N GLY A 607 -17.66 -24.55 -7.43
CA GLY A 607 -18.77 -24.24 -6.53
C GLY A 607 -18.92 -25.29 -5.43
N MET A 608 -18.93 -26.57 -5.80
CA MET A 608 -19.01 -27.68 -4.84
C MET A 608 -17.78 -27.77 -3.93
N ALA A 609 -16.58 -27.59 -4.50
CA ALA A 609 -15.33 -27.59 -3.74
C ALA A 609 -15.29 -26.47 -2.70
N LYS A 610 -15.76 -25.27 -3.06
CA LYS A 610 -15.88 -24.13 -2.14
C LYS A 610 -16.89 -24.41 -1.04
N LEU A 611 -18.07 -24.91 -1.38
CA LEU A 611 -19.09 -25.29 -0.39
C LEU A 611 -18.58 -26.34 0.60
N LYS A 612 -17.88 -27.36 0.09
CA LYS A 612 -17.33 -28.44 0.92
C LYS A 612 -16.25 -27.93 1.86
N SER A 613 -15.22 -27.29 1.32
CA SER A 613 -14.04 -26.84 2.07
C SER A 613 -14.35 -25.70 3.04
N THR A 614 -15.23 -24.76 2.65
CA THR A 614 -15.54 -23.57 3.46
C THR A 614 -16.55 -23.88 4.56
N TYR A 615 -17.54 -24.74 4.29
CA TYR A 615 -18.66 -24.97 5.20
C TYR A 615 -18.69 -26.38 5.77
N THR A 616 -18.92 -27.41 4.95
CA THR A 616 -19.21 -28.75 5.49
C THR A 616 -18.02 -29.39 6.20
N ASP A 617 -16.80 -29.08 5.77
CA ASP A 617 -15.58 -29.61 6.40
C ASP A 617 -15.12 -28.73 7.57
N LYS A 618 -15.27 -27.40 7.46
CA LYS A 618 -14.70 -26.43 8.42
C LYS A 618 -15.62 -26.14 9.60
N LEU A 619 -16.93 -25.92 9.38
CA LEU A 619 -17.87 -25.60 10.46
C LEU A 619 -17.87 -26.65 11.58
N PRO A 620 -17.82 -27.98 11.32
CA PRO A 620 -17.75 -28.96 12.39
C PRO A 620 -16.51 -28.82 13.29
N GLN A 621 -15.39 -28.33 12.73
CA GLN A 621 -14.13 -28.11 13.45
C GLN A 621 -14.17 -26.83 14.30
N MET A 622 -15.05 -25.89 13.98
CA MET A 622 -15.24 -24.63 14.70
C MET A 622 -16.24 -24.73 15.86
N ILE A 623 -16.81 -25.91 16.11
CA ILE A 623 -17.76 -26.09 17.19
C ILE A 623 -17.01 -26.12 18.52
N HIS A 624 -17.33 -25.17 19.37
CA HIS A 624 -16.73 -25.02 20.68
C HIS A 624 -17.06 -26.22 21.58
N PRO A 625 -16.07 -26.84 22.22
CA PRO A 625 -16.24 -28.13 22.91
C PRO A 625 -17.17 -28.05 24.12
N ALA A 626 -17.17 -26.93 24.86
CA ALA A 626 -18.00 -26.78 26.05
C ALA A 626 -19.48 -26.46 25.76
N THR A 627 -19.76 -25.74 24.67
CA THR A 627 -21.13 -25.26 24.36
C THR A 627 -21.80 -26.14 23.31
N GLY A 628 -21.02 -26.87 22.51
CA GLY A 628 -21.52 -27.63 21.37
C GLY A 628 -21.99 -26.74 20.20
N ARG A 629 -21.62 -25.46 20.19
CA ARG A 629 -22.10 -24.45 19.22
C ARG A 629 -20.93 -23.79 18.48
N VAL A 630 -21.21 -23.21 17.31
CA VAL A 630 -20.27 -22.33 16.62
C VAL A 630 -20.53 -20.89 17.05
N HIS A 631 -19.47 -20.17 17.36
CA HIS A 631 -19.51 -18.77 17.76
C HIS A 631 -18.84 -17.94 16.67
N THR A 632 -19.63 -17.29 15.82
CA THR A 632 -19.10 -16.34 14.82
C THR A 632 -18.74 -15.03 15.51
N SER A 633 -17.82 -14.25 14.96
CA SER A 633 -17.44 -12.91 15.45
C SER A 633 -17.62 -11.84 14.41
#